data_AF-S7JAP7-F1
#
_entry.id   AF-S7JAP7-F1
#
_cell.length_a   1.000
_cell.length_b   1.000
_cell.length_c   1.000
_cell.angle_alpha   90.00
_cell.angle_beta   90.00
_cell.angle_gamma   90.00
#
_symmetry.space_group_name_H-M   'P 1'
#
loop_
_entity.id
_entity.type
_entity.pdbx_description
1 polymer ?
#
loop_
_entity_poly.entity_id
_entity_poly.type
_entity_poly.pdbx_seq_one_letter_code
_entity_poly.pdbx_strand_id
1 'polypeptide(L)'
;MYHAHVYFDAHSLAFATRLYELIGQTFPLKLGRLHQRLVGPHTMWSYQILFGSKDFDQFIPWLDQQRGELSVLVHADTGDDLADHTTHAYWLGEAVDLDLSRF
;
A
#
# COMPACT_ATOMS: atom_id res chain seq x y z
N MET A 1 9.38 8.24 7.14
CA MET A 1 8.68 8.16 5.83
C MET A 1 7.53 7.18 5.98
N TYR A 2 6.64 7.05 4.99
CA TYR A 2 5.57 6.05 5.04
C TYR A 2 5.46 5.30 3.72
N HIS A 3 5.02 4.06 3.82
CA HIS A 3 4.61 3.25 2.68
C HIS A 3 3.13 2.91 2.79
N ALA A 4 2.47 2.87 1.63
CA ALA A 4 1.16 2.25 1.47
C ALA A 4 1.29 1.14 0.43
N HIS A 5 0.83 -0.07 0.77
CA HIS A 5 0.78 -1.20 -0.14
C HIS A 5 -0.68 -1.49 -0.45
N VAL A 6 -1.09 -1.20 -1.69
CA VAL A 6 -2.44 -1.51 -2.16
C VAL A 6 -2.46 -2.95 -2.67
N TYR A 7 -3.26 -3.80 -2.03
CA TYR A 7 -3.37 -5.22 -2.39
C TYR A 7 -4.50 -5.46 -3.37
N PHE A 8 -4.24 -6.36 -4.32
CA PHE A 8 -5.19 -6.76 -5.35
C PHE A 8 -4.87 -8.18 -5.83
N ASP A 9 -5.64 -8.64 -6.80
CA ASP A 9 -5.51 -9.95 -7.44
C ASP A 9 -5.95 -9.88 -8.92
N ALA A 10 -6.09 -11.02 -9.57
CA ALA A 10 -6.52 -11.08 -10.96
C ALA A 10 -7.93 -10.50 -11.19
N HIS A 11 -8.83 -10.63 -10.21
CA HIS A 11 -10.22 -10.16 -10.33
C HIS A 11 -10.32 -8.63 -10.18
N SER A 12 -9.47 -8.06 -9.34
CA SER A 12 -9.43 -6.63 -9.02
C SER A 12 -8.38 -5.82 -9.81
N LEU A 13 -7.57 -6.48 -10.64
CA LEU A 13 -6.48 -5.87 -11.43
C LEU A 13 -6.91 -4.61 -12.19
N ALA A 14 -8.04 -4.66 -12.89
CA ALA A 14 -8.51 -3.52 -13.68
C ALA A 14 -8.83 -2.31 -12.79
N PHE A 15 -9.35 -2.53 -11.59
CA PHE A 15 -9.63 -1.47 -10.62
C PHE A 15 -8.33 -0.95 -9.99
N ALA A 16 -7.43 -1.86 -9.57
CA ALA A 16 -6.14 -1.50 -8.99
C ALA A 16 -5.28 -0.66 -9.94
N THR A 17 -5.27 -0.98 -11.25
CA THR A 17 -4.58 -0.19 -12.28
C THR A 17 -5.18 1.20 -12.43
N ARG A 18 -6.52 1.35 -12.43
CA ARG A 18 -7.15 2.68 -12.51
C ARG A 18 -6.82 3.53 -11.28
N LEU A 19 -6.84 2.94 -10.09
CA LEU A 19 -6.46 3.62 -8.86
C LEU A 19 -4.98 4.03 -8.89
N TYR A 20 -4.10 3.15 -9.36
CA TYR A 20 -2.67 3.44 -9.55
C TYR A 20 -2.44 4.66 -10.44
N GLU A 21 -3.11 4.71 -11.60
CA GLU A 21 -3.04 5.84 -12.53
C GLU A 21 -3.58 7.13 -11.91
N LEU A 22 -4.73 7.04 -11.21
CA LEU A 22 -5.35 8.18 -10.55
C LEU A 22 -4.45 8.77 -9.44
N ILE A 23 -3.80 7.93 -8.64
CA ILE A 23 -2.82 8.37 -7.64
C ILE A 23 -1.69 9.17 -8.32
N GLY A 24 -1.12 8.63 -9.40
CA GLY A 24 -0.03 9.28 -10.14
C GLY A 24 -0.43 10.60 -10.82
N GLN A 25 -1.72 10.79 -11.12
CA GLN A 25 -2.25 12.06 -11.65
C GLN A 25 -2.59 13.07 -10.55
N THR A 26 -3.02 12.59 -9.38
CA THR A 26 -3.55 13.44 -8.30
C THR A 26 -2.45 13.92 -7.36
N PHE A 27 -1.45 13.08 -7.09
CA PHE A 27 -0.37 13.40 -6.17
C PHE A 27 1.00 13.23 -6.81
N PRO A 28 1.97 14.13 -6.52
CA PRO A 28 3.35 13.98 -6.95
C PRO A 28 4.12 12.98 -6.06
N LEU A 29 3.55 11.79 -5.85
CA LEU A 29 4.12 10.72 -5.02
C LEU A 29 4.86 9.70 -5.87
N LYS A 30 5.81 8.99 -5.25
CA LYS A 30 6.55 7.93 -5.94
C LYS A 30 5.77 6.62 -5.86
N LEU A 31 5.28 6.16 -7.00
CA LEU A 31 4.69 4.84 -7.15
C LEU A 31 5.74 3.79 -7.52
N GLY A 32 5.69 2.65 -6.83
CA GLY A 32 6.42 1.44 -7.16
C GLY A 32 5.77 0.69 -8.33
N ARG A 33 6.35 -0.44 -8.73
CA ARG A 33 5.81 -1.24 -9.83
C ARG A 33 4.50 -1.92 -9.40
N LEU A 34 3.54 -2.01 -10.33
CA LEU A 34 2.35 -2.84 -10.20
C LEU A 34 2.73 -4.33 -10.30
N HIS A 35 2.94 -4.98 -9.16
CA HIS A 35 3.40 -6.38 -9.09
C HIS A 35 2.23 -7.35 -9.14
N GLN A 36 2.06 -8.04 -10.26
CA GLN A 36 1.15 -9.20 -10.40
C GLN A 36 1.82 -10.50 -9.93
N ARG A 37 2.51 -10.44 -8.79
CA ARG A 37 3.21 -11.56 -8.15
C ARG A 37 3.51 -11.22 -6.69
N LEU A 38 3.79 -12.24 -5.89
CA LEU A 38 4.22 -12.08 -4.50
C LEU A 38 5.64 -11.55 -4.44
N VAL A 39 5.90 -10.59 -3.56
CA VAL A 39 7.21 -9.95 -3.38
C VAL A 39 7.45 -9.69 -1.90
N GLY A 40 8.58 -10.15 -1.37
CA GLY A 40 8.95 -9.94 0.04
C GLY A 40 7.89 -10.52 1.00
N PRO A 41 7.43 -9.75 2.01
CA PRO A 41 6.44 -10.20 3.00
C PRO A 41 5.00 -10.22 2.47
N HIS A 42 4.75 -9.71 1.26
CA HIS A 42 3.40 -9.52 0.73
C HIS A 42 2.86 -10.81 0.11
N THR A 43 1.79 -11.35 0.69
CA THR A 43 1.13 -12.61 0.25
C THR A 43 0.08 -12.40 -0.85
N MET A 44 -0.10 -11.16 -1.32
CA MET A 44 -0.95 -10.78 -2.44
C MET A 44 -0.20 -9.90 -3.46
N TRP A 45 -0.78 -9.74 -4.65
CA TRP A 45 -0.28 -8.78 -5.62
C TRP A 45 -0.42 -7.37 -5.04
N SER A 46 0.56 -6.52 -5.27
CA SER A 46 0.55 -5.18 -4.70
C SER A 46 1.37 -4.17 -5.49
N TYR A 47 1.17 -2.89 -5.17
CA TYR A 47 2.11 -1.83 -5.49
C TYR A 47 2.30 -0.94 -4.27
N GLN A 48 3.51 -0.40 -4.17
CA GLN A 48 3.89 0.50 -3.09
C GLN A 48 3.70 1.96 -3.51
N ILE A 49 3.30 2.80 -2.58
CA ILE A 49 3.35 4.25 -2.69
C ILE A 49 4.23 4.77 -1.55
N LEU A 50 5.24 5.58 -1.89
CA LEU A 50 6.11 6.26 -0.93
C LEU A 50 5.63 7.71 -0.73
N PHE A 51 5.44 8.10 0.52
CA PHE A 51 4.99 9.45 0.87
C PHE A 51 5.58 9.94 2.20
N GLY A 52 5.60 11.27 2.38
CA GLY A 52 6.12 11.91 3.59
C GLY A 52 5.01 12.23 4.60
N SER A 53 5.41 12.63 5.81
CA SER A 53 4.47 13.09 6.85
C SER A 53 3.61 14.28 6.39
N LYS A 54 4.18 15.18 5.58
CA LYS A 54 3.45 16.33 5.01
C LYS A 54 2.28 15.93 4.10
N ASP A 55 2.34 14.73 3.51
CA ASP A 55 1.34 14.22 2.57
C ASP A 55 0.30 13.36 3.29
N PHE A 56 0.59 12.90 4.51
CA PHE A 56 -0.18 11.88 5.23
C PHE A 56 -1.65 12.28 5.42
N ASP A 57 -1.89 13.46 5.99
CA ASP A 57 -3.23 13.93 6.34
C ASP A 57 -4.12 14.20 5.12
N GLN A 58 -3.54 14.36 3.93
CA GLN A 58 -4.28 14.52 2.69
C GLN A 58 -4.41 13.20 1.93
N PHE A 59 -3.32 12.45 1.80
CA PHE A 59 -3.24 11.26 0.97
C PHE A 59 -4.01 10.08 1.57
N ILE A 60 -3.89 9.83 2.88
CA ILE A 60 -4.52 8.67 3.52
C ILE A 60 -6.05 8.74 3.47
N PRO A 61 -6.70 9.85 3.89
CA PRO A 61 -8.16 9.93 3.81
C PRO A 61 -8.67 9.87 2.36
N TRP A 62 -7.93 10.47 1.41
CA TRP A 62 -8.28 10.37 0.00
C TRP A 62 -8.16 8.92 -0.50
N LEU A 63 -7.10 8.21 -0.14
CA LEU A 63 -6.89 6.82 -0.54
C LEU A 63 -7.99 5.93 0.02
N ASP A 64 -8.38 6.10 1.28
CA ASP A 64 -9.47 5.34 1.89
C ASP A 64 -10.81 5.57 1.18
N GLN A 65 -11.06 6.78 0.67
CA GLN A 65 -12.26 7.07 -0.12
C GLN A 65 -12.20 6.48 -1.54
N GLN A 66 -11.02 6.40 -2.16
CA GLN A 66 -10.88 5.95 -3.56
C GLN A 66 -10.59 4.45 -3.71
N ARG A 67 -10.11 3.77 -2.67
CA ARG A 67 -9.66 2.37 -2.75
C ARG A 67 -10.78 1.35 -2.97
N GLY A 68 -12.04 1.75 -2.84
CA GLY A 68 -13.18 0.82 -2.87
C GLY A 68 -13.00 -0.27 -1.81
N GLU A 69 -13.00 -1.52 -2.25
CA GLU A 69 -12.83 -2.69 -1.37
C GLU A 69 -11.37 -3.18 -1.27
N LEU A 70 -10.42 -2.56 -1.96
CA LEU A 70 -9.01 -2.99 -1.89
C LEU A 70 -8.46 -2.77 -0.48
N SER A 71 -7.79 -3.78 0.05
CA SER A 71 -7.03 -3.68 1.30
C SER A 71 -5.75 -2.88 1.10
N VAL A 72 -5.41 -2.04 2.06
CA VAL A 72 -4.16 -1.26 2.04
C VAL A 72 -3.45 -1.38 3.38
N LEU A 73 -2.21 -1.88 3.35
CA LEU A 73 -1.30 -1.79 4.49
C LEU A 73 -0.63 -0.42 4.44
N VAL A 74 -0.71 0.33 5.53
CA VAL A 74 0.03 1.58 5.70
C VAL A 74 0.98 1.42 6.87
N HIS A 75 2.26 1.72 6.66
CA HIS A 75 3.24 1.65 7.73
C HIS A 75 4.28 2.77 7.67
N ALA A 76 4.86 3.09 8.84
CA ALA A 76 6.03 3.95 8.91
C ALA A 76 7.27 3.21 8.36
N ASP A 77 8.22 3.97 7.84
CA ASP A 77 9.56 3.51 7.45
C ASP A 77 10.56 4.12 8.45
N THR A 78 10.91 3.32 9.47
CA THR A 78 11.77 3.67 10.60
C THR A 78 13.11 2.96 10.56
N GLY A 79 13.24 1.92 9.73
CA GLY A 79 14.45 1.09 9.57
C GLY A 79 14.42 -0.22 10.37
N ASP A 80 13.34 -0.49 11.11
CA ASP A 80 13.03 -1.79 11.69
C ASP A 80 11.88 -2.42 10.89
N ASP A 81 12.23 -3.16 9.84
CA ASP A 81 11.23 -3.66 8.88
C ASP A 81 10.16 -4.53 9.55
N LEU A 82 10.52 -5.36 10.53
CA LEU A 82 9.55 -6.21 11.23
C LEU A 82 8.59 -5.37 12.07
N ALA A 83 9.10 -4.40 12.84
CA ALA A 83 8.25 -3.51 13.63
C ALA A 83 7.38 -2.64 12.71
N ASP A 84 7.93 -2.17 11.60
CA ASP A 84 7.23 -1.35 10.63
C ASP A 84 6.03 -2.08 10.03
N HIS A 85 6.17 -3.36 9.68
CA HIS A 85 5.08 -4.14 9.10
C HIS A 85 4.13 -4.79 10.13
N THR A 86 4.34 -4.56 11.42
CA THR A 86 3.51 -5.14 12.49
C THR A 86 2.99 -4.07 13.46
N THR A 87 3.87 -3.43 14.20
CA THR A 87 3.54 -2.53 15.31
C THR A 87 3.34 -1.08 14.84
N HIS A 88 4.06 -0.65 13.80
CA HIS A 88 3.91 0.67 13.19
C HIS A 88 3.05 0.63 11.91
N ALA A 89 2.21 -0.39 11.80
CA ALA A 89 1.31 -0.62 10.69
C ALA A 89 -0.15 -0.43 11.09
N TYR A 90 -0.97 -0.01 10.13
CA TYR A 90 -2.42 -0.10 10.21
C TYR A 90 -2.99 -0.42 8.84
N TRP A 91 -4.27 -0.81 8.84
CA TRP A 91 -4.96 -1.25 7.63
C TRP A 91 -6.11 -0.31 7.28
N LEU A 92 -6.23 -0.03 5.99
CA LEU A 92 -7.47 0.47 5.40
C LEU A 92 -8.19 -0.74 4.77
N GLY A 93 -9.39 -1.04 5.27
CA GLY A 93 -10.13 -2.24 4.88
C GLY A 93 -9.70 -3.48 5.66
N GLU A 94 -9.94 -4.65 5.07
CA GLU A 94 -9.61 -5.93 5.71
C GLU A 94 -8.09 -6.18 5.69
N ALA A 95 -7.55 -6.67 6.80
CA ALA A 95 -6.14 -7.01 6.87
C ALA A 95 -5.83 -8.23 5.99
N VAL A 96 -4.65 -8.23 5.36
CA VAL A 96 -4.12 -9.36 4.60
C VAL A 96 -2.94 -9.95 5.37
N ASP A 97 -2.85 -11.27 5.42
CA ASP A 97 -1.72 -11.95 6.07
C ASP A 97 -0.39 -11.58 5.41
N LEU A 98 0.65 -11.39 6.22
CA LEU A 98 2.01 -11.15 5.76
C LEU A 98 2.91 -12.35 6.08
N ASP A 99 3.86 -12.65 5.19
CA ASP A 99 4.93 -13.63 5.45
C ASP A 99 6.05 -12.95 6.25
N LEU A 100 5.88 -12.90 7.58
CA LEU A 100 6.83 -12.25 8.49
C LEU A 100 8.19 -12.95 8.55
N SER A 101 8.36 -14.15 7.98
CA SER A 101 9.65 -14.85 7.91
C SER A 101 10.64 -14.22 6.91
N ARG A 102 10.21 -13.16 6.21
CA ARG A 102 10.94 -12.49 5.13
C ARG A 102 11.73 -11.25 5.55
N PHE A 103 11.67 -10.88 6.83
CA PHE A 103 12.42 -9.78 7.43
C PHE A 103 13.73 -10.24 8.08
#